data_AF-A0A2V8GDR5-F1
#
_entry.id   AF-A0A2V8GDR5-F1
#
_cell.length_a   1.000
_cell.length_b   1.000
_cell.length_c   1.000
_cell.angle_alpha   90.00
_cell.angle_beta   90.00
_cell.angle_gamma   90.00
#
_symmetry.space_group_name_H-M   'P 1'
#
loop_
_entity.id
_entity.type
_entity.pdbx_description
1 polymer ?
#
loop_
_entity_poly.entity_id
_entity_poly.type
_entity_poly.pdbx_seq_one_letter_code
_entity_poly.pdbx_strand_id
1 'polypeptide(L)' 'MRDSQGDAALVARLQGGDERAVAELATTYGSKIYQLAFRYLRNKEDAEEVTQDVLYKVYRKADAFRGDAAF' A
#
# COMPACT_ATOMS: atom_id res chain seq x y z
N MET A 1 6.61 14.54 -5.20
CA MET A 1 5.51 14.29 -4.25
C MET A 1 4.32 13.91 -5.08
N ARG A 2 3.77 12.71 -4.87
CA ARG A 2 2.52 12.32 -5.53
C ARG A 2 1.42 13.11 -4.83
N ASP A 3 0.64 13.80 -5.62
CA ASP A 3 -0.42 14.74 -5.24
C ASP A 3 -1.60 13.93 -4.69
N SER A 4 -2.39 14.49 -3.78
CA SER A 4 -3.58 13.82 -3.21
C SER A 4 -4.55 13.29 -4.28
N GLN A 5 -4.56 13.89 -5.48
CA GLN A 5 -5.32 13.41 -6.64
C GLN A 5 -4.81 12.08 -7.21
N GLY A 6 -3.48 11.88 -7.25
CA GLY A 6 -2.88 10.64 -7.77
C GLY A 6 -3.09 9.44 -6.85
N ASP A 7 -3.21 9.69 -5.54
CA ASP A 7 -3.50 8.66 -4.53
C ASP A 7 -5.00 8.34 -4.51
N ALA A 8 -5.87 9.33 -4.62
CA ALA A 8 -7.32 9.11 -4.78
C ALA A 8 -7.65 8.30 -6.04
N ALA A 9 -6.99 8.58 -7.17
CA ALA A 9 -7.16 7.82 -8.39
C ALA A 9 -6.69 6.36 -8.26
N LEU A 10 -5.60 6.13 -7.53
CA LEU A 10 -5.11 4.78 -7.24
C LEU A 10 -6.12 4.00 -6.39
N VAL A 11 -6.67 4.62 -5.35
CA VAL A 11 -7.71 4.02 -4.50
C VAL A 11 -8.95 3.66 -5.31
N ALA A 12 -9.45 4.56 -6.15
CA ALA A 12 -10.61 4.29 -7.00
C ALA A 12 -10.38 3.09 -7.94
N ARG A 13 -9.17 2.95 -8.49
CA ARG A 13 -8.80 1.80 -9.32
C ARG A 13 -8.69 0.50 -8.52
N LEU A 14 -8.16 0.56 -7.30
CA LEU A 14 -8.12 -0.59 -6.38
C LEU A 14 -9.53 -1.07 -6.01
N GLN A 15 -10.47 -0.15 -5.77
CA GLN A 15 -11.89 -0.45 -5.54
C GLN A 15 -12.56 -1.09 -6.76
N GLY A 16 -12.21 -0.63 -7.96
CA GLY A 16 -12.67 -1.22 -9.22
C GLY A 16 -12.07 -2.60 -9.54
N GLY A 17 -11.19 -3.15 -8.70
CA GLY A 17 -10.55 -4.44 -8.93
C GLY A 17 -9.44 -4.42 -9.98
N ASP A 18 -8.88 -3.25 -10.32
CA ASP A 18 -7.79 -3.14 -11.29
C ASP A 18 -6.51 -3.79 -10.74
N GLU A 19 -6.15 -4.95 -11.27
CA GLU A 19 -4.92 -5.68 -10.89
C GLU A 19 -3.64 -4.85 -11.09
N ARG A 20 -3.63 -3.93 -12.07
CA ARG A 20 -2.48 -3.05 -12.31
C ARG A 20 -2.32 -2.02 -11.19
N ALA A 21 -3.42 -1.65 -10.53
CA ALA A 21 -3.38 -0.75 -9.37
C ALA A 21 -2.71 -1.42 -8.16
N VAL A 22 -2.79 -2.75 -8.03
CA VAL A 22 -2.08 -3.51 -6.97
C VAL A 22 -0.57 -3.45 -7.18
N ALA A 23 -0.10 -3.65 -8.41
CA ALA A 23 1.31 -3.53 -8.76
C ALA A 23 1.83 -2.09 -8.55
N GLU A 24 1.00 -1.09 -8.85
CA GLU A 24 1.31 0.31 -8.64
C GLU A 24 1.39 0.68 -7.14
N LEU A 25 0.48 0.15 -6.32
CA LEU A 25 0.53 0.27 -4.86
C LEU A 25 1.83 -0.31 -4.29
N ALA A 26 2.19 -1.53 -4.73
CA ALA A 26 3.40 -2.20 -4.27
C ALA A 26 4.68 -1.45 -4.66
N THR A 27 4.78 -0.97 -5.91
CA THR A 27 5.94 -0.20 -6.38
C THR A 27 6.04 1.17 -5.73
N THR A 28 4.91 1.84 -5.46
CA THR A 28 4.88 3.19 -4.87
C THR A 28 5.19 3.19 -3.37
N TYR A 29 4.61 2.26 -2.61
CA TYR A 29 4.68 2.26 -1.15
C TYR A 29 5.52 1.13 -0.55
N GLY A 30 5.76 0.05 -1.30
CA GLY A 30 6.44 -1.14 -0.79
C GLY A 30 7.83 -0.84 -0.22
N SER A 31 8.64 -0.03 -0.93
CA SER A 31 9.97 0.35 -0.43
C SER A 31 9.92 1.14 0.89
N LYS A 32 8.95 2.06 1.03
CA LYS A 32 8.78 2.86 2.27
C LYS A 32 8.31 1.99 3.44
N ILE A 33 7.35 1.10 3.18
CA ILE A 33 6.84 0.16 4.18
C ILE A 33 7.96 -0.78 4.63
N TYR A 34 8.73 -1.33 3.68
CA TYR A 34 9.88 -2.18 3.98
C TYR A 34 10.95 -1.47 4.80
N GLN A 35 11.34 -0.24 4.44
CA GLN A 35 12.30 0.53 5.21
C GLN A 35 11.84 0.77 6.65
N LEU A 36 10.55 1.04 6.84
CA LEU A 36 9.97 1.21 8.17
C LEU A 36 9.98 -0.11 8.96
N ALA A 37 9.51 -1.20 8.36
CA ALA A 37 9.50 -2.52 9.00
C ALA A 37 10.92 -2.96 9.37
N PHE A 38 11.88 -2.83 8.46
CA PHE A 38 13.28 -3.18 8.68
C PHE A 38 13.91 -2.36 9.81
N ARG A 39 13.56 -1.08 9.95
CA ARG A 39 14.04 -0.23 11.05
C ARG A 39 13.63 -0.75 12.43
N TYR A 40 12.48 -1.40 12.55
CA TYR A 40 12.00 -1.97 13.81
C TYR A 40 12.48 -3.42 14.01
N LEU A 41 12.41 -4.25 12.97
CA LEU A 41 12.66 -5.69 13.08
C LEU A 41 14.14 -6.03 12.97
N ARG A 42 14.91 -5.27 12.19
CA ARG A 42 16.32 -5.53 11.83
C ARG A 42 16.57 -6.93 11.26
N ASN A 43 15.51 -7.56 10.75
CA ASN A 43 15.54 -8.82 10.04
C ASN A 43 14.93 -8.58 8.64
N LYS A 44 15.62 -9.04 7.61
CA LYS A 44 15.17 -8.91 6.22
C LYS A 44 13.89 -9.71 5.96
N GLU A 45 13.85 -10.97 6.38
CA GLU A 45 12.73 -11.88 6.10
C GLU A 45 11.46 -11.38 6.80
N ASP A 46 11.54 -11.07 8.09
CA ASP A 46 10.40 -10.53 8.84
C ASP A 46 9.92 -9.18 8.26
N ALA A 47 10.84 -8.34 7.78
CA ALA A 47 10.48 -7.05 7.17
C ALA A 47 9.80 -7.24 5.80
N GLU A 48 10.23 -8.21 5.00
CA GLU A 48 9.57 -8.58 3.74
C GLU A 48 8.17 -9.14 4.00
N GLU A 49 8.03 -10.04 4.98
CA GLU A 49 6.74 -10.61 5.38
C GLU A 49 5.77 -9.51 5.81
N VAL A 50 6.17 -8.66 6.76
CA VAL A 50 5.32 -7.55 7.23
C VAL A 50 4.94 -6.60 6.09
N THR A 51 5.86 -6.34 5.16
CA THR A 51 5.57 -5.47 4.00
C THR A 51 4.48 -6.08 3.11
N GLN A 52 4.60 -7.35 2.79
CA GLN A 52 3.61 -8.08 1.99
C GLN A 52 2.26 -8.11 2.72
N ASP A 53 2.27 -8.37 4.02
CA ASP A 53 1.09 -8.46 4.86
C ASP A 53 0.31 -7.14 4.92
N VAL A 54 1.04 -6.01 5.03
CA VAL A 54 0.46 -4.66 5.01
C VAL A 54 -0.14 -4.36 3.64
N LEU A 55 0.60 -4.60 2.55
CA LEU A 55 0.11 -4.37 1.19
C LEU A 55 -1.15 -5.21 0.89
N TYR A 56 -1.17 -6.48 1.33
CA TYR A 56 -2.33 -7.36 1.18
C TYR A 56 -3.53 -6.85 1.97
N LYS A 57 -3.34 -6.41 3.22
CA LYS A 57 -4.41 -5.81 4.05
C LYS A 57 -4.95 -4.53 3.43
N VAL A 58 -4.09 -3.68 2.86
CA VAL A 58 -4.52 -2.46 2.16
C VAL A 58 -5.35 -2.81 0.92
N TYR A 59 -4.89 -3.73 0.07
CA TYR A 59 -5.65 -4.20 -1.09
C TYR A 59 -7.02 -4.75 -0.69
N ARG A 60 -7.08 -5.65 0.30
CA ARG A 60 -8.34 -6.24 0.78
C ARG A 60 -9.29 -5.22 1.39
N LYS A 61 -8.77 -4.15 1.98
CA LYS A 61 -9.58 -3.08 2.59
C LYS A 61 -9.84 -1.90 1.65
N ALA A 62 -9.22 -1.84 0.47
CA ALA A 62 -9.43 -0.76 -0.48
C ALA A 62 -10.90 -0.64 -0.87
N ASP A 63 -11.59 -1.77 -1.04
CA ASP A 63 -13.03 -1.84 -1.28
C ASP A 63 -13.87 -1.22 -0.14
N ALA A 64 -13.40 -1.33 1.11
CA ALA A 64 -14.06 -0.76 2.28
C ALA A 64 -13.63 0.70 2.59
N PHE A 65 -12.66 1.24 1.85
CA PHE A 65 -12.11 2.56 2.12
C PHE A 65 -13.03 3.67 1.60
N ARG A 66 -13.73 4.38 2.48
CA ARG A 66 -14.70 5.42 2.10
C ARG A 66 -14.09 6.79 1.76
N GLY A 67 -12.76 6.94 1.79
CA GLY A 67 -12.10 8.23 1.59
C GLY A 67 -12.01 9.12 2.85
N ASP A 68 -12.52 8.64 3.99
CA ASP A 68 -12.64 9.45 5.22
C ASP A 68 -11.34 9.54 6.05
N ALA A 69 -10.30 8.78 5.68
CA ALA A 69 -8.98 8.93 6.30
C ALA A 69 -8.17 9.95 5.50
N ALA A 70 -7.77 11.04 6.15
CA ALA A 70 -6.86 12.02 5.57
C ALA A 70 -5.55 11.33 5.13
N PHE A 71 -5.15 11.56 3.88
CA PHE A 71 -3.85 11.21 3.31
C PHE A 71 -2.86 12.37 3.49
#